data_AF-A0A6A0AGA1-F1
#
_entry.id   AF-A0A6A0AGA1-F1
#
_cell.length_a   1.000
_cell.length_b   1.000
_cell.length_c   1.000
_cell.angle_alpha   90.00
_cell.angle_beta   90.00
_cell.angle_gamma   90.00
#
_symmetry.space_group_name_H-M   'P 1'
#
loop_
_entity.id
_entity.type
_entity.pdbx_description
1 polymer ?
#
loop_
_entity_poly.entity_id
_entity_poly.type
_entity_poly.pdbx_seq_one_letter_code
_entity_poly.pdbx_strand_id
1 'polypeptide(L)'
;MKQLSEARARLPRVKISDELQLLISELCSKLEVDGLRGDLVTNRAAKALVAFEGRDRVTQEDIERVVAFCLNHRMRKDPLDPIDNGMKVRLLFKRMTDPEVVRREEEAKRKREEAEKKAKESGQANRGAMKAGAWGGLPGR
;
A
#
# COMPACT_ATOMS: atom_id res chain seq x y z
N MET A 1 -8.73 -22.86 27.00
CA MET A 1 -8.17 -22.02 28.09
C MET A 1 -6.63 -22.04 28.16
N LYS A 2 -5.96 -23.20 28.04
CA LYS A 2 -4.49 -23.33 28.22
C LYS A 2 -3.62 -22.44 27.29
N GLN A 3 -3.98 -22.35 26.01
CA GLN A 3 -3.23 -21.54 25.04
C GLN A 3 -3.21 -20.04 25.39
N LEU A 4 -4.34 -19.49 25.88
CA LEU A 4 -4.42 -18.07 26.23
C LEU A 4 -3.59 -17.74 27.48
N SER A 5 -3.58 -18.62 28.48
CA SER A 5 -2.74 -18.47 29.67
C SER A 5 -1.25 -18.52 29.34
N GLU A 6 -0.85 -19.44 28.45
CA GLU A 6 0.54 -19.55 27.99
C GLU A 6 0.97 -18.32 27.19
N ALA A 7 0.11 -17.81 26.31
CA ALA A 7 0.36 -16.59 25.54
C ALA A 7 0.55 -15.37 26.45
N ARG A 8 -0.32 -15.18 27.44
CA ARG A 8 -0.21 -14.09 28.42
C ARG A 8 1.11 -14.15 29.21
N ALA A 9 1.53 -15.35 29.60
CA ALA A 9 2.81 -15.55 30.29
C ALA A 9 4.04 -15.31 29.39
N ARG A 10 3.91 -15.56 28.07
CA ARG A 10 4.98 -15.34 27.08
C ARG A 10 5.11 -13.88 26.66
N LEU A 11 4.02 -13.12 26.64
CA LEU A 11 3.96 -11.75 26.11
C LEU A 11 5.09 -10.81 26.60
N PRO A 12 5.49 -10.78 27.89
CA PRO A 12 6.58 -9.91 28.35
C PRO A 12 7.96 -10.24 27.74
N ARG A 13 8.14 -11.49 27.28
CA ARG A 13 9.38 -11.97 26.66
C ARG A 13 9.45 -11.68 25.16
N VAL A 14 8.32 -11.40 24.50
CA VAL A 14 8.29 -11.19 23.05
C VAL A 14 9.02 -9.91 22.65
N LYS A 15 9.98 -10.05 21.74
CA LYS A 15 10.80 -8.97 21.21
C LYS A 15 10.38 -8.60 19.80
N ILE A 16 10.49 -7.31 19.51
CA ILE A 16 10.38 -6.72 18.18
C ILE A 16 11.65 -5.90 17.96
N SER A 17 12.25 -5.98 16.78
CA SER A 17 13.44 -5.19 16.44
C SER A 17 13.09 -3.73 16.20
N ASP A 18 14.07 -2.85 16.41
CA ASP A 18 13.91 -1.41 16.18
C ASP A 18 13.61 -1.12 14.70
N GLU A 19 14.17 -1.89 13.77
CA GLU A 19 13.86 -1.82 12.34
C GLU A 19 12.37 -2.04 12.05
N LEU A 20 11.75 -3.04 12.69
CA LEU A 20 10.33 -3.30 12.53
C LEU A 20 9.47 -2.23 13.23
N GLN A 21 9.94 -1.63 14.32
CA GLN A 21 9.28 -0.49 14.94
C GLN A 21 9.32 0.75 14.04
N LEU A 22 10.47 1.03 13.43
CA LEU A 22 10.63 2.11 12.46
C LEU A 22 9.75 1.90 11.23
N LEU A 23 9.65 0.66 10.73
CA LEU A 23 8.74 0.29 9.64
C LEU A 23 7.27 0.60 9.99
N ILE A 24 6.82 0.26 11.20
CA ILE A 24 5.47 0.57 11.67
C ILE A 24 5.26 2.09 11.70
N SER A 25 6.23 2.85 12.20
CA SER A 25 6.17 4.31 12.28
C SER A 25 6.14 4.97 10.90
N GLU A 26 6.96 4.49 9.97
CA GLU A 26 6.97 4.96 8.59
C GLU A 26 5.63 4.70 7.91
N LEU A 27 5.02 3.53 8.14
CA LEU A 27 3.70 3.21 7.61
C LEU A 27 2.62 4.13 8.17
N CYS A 28 2.59 4.35 9.49
CA CYS A 28 1.60 5.24 10.13
C CYS A 28 1.74 6.67 9.61
N SER A 29 2.98 7.13 9.40
CA SER A 29 3.29 8.45 8.81
C SER A 29 2.77 8.55 7.37
N LYS A 30 3.05 7.56 6.51
CA LYS A 30 2.57 7.56 5.11
C LYS A 30 1.05 7.43 4.96
N LEU A 31 0.38 6.87 5.95
CA LEU A 31 -1.08 6.78 6.01
C LEU A 31 -1.74 7.99 6.67
N GLU A 32 -0.95 8.97 7.12
CA GLU A 32 -1.42 10.18 7.80
C GLU A 32 -2.33 9.87 9.00
N VAL A 33 -1.99 8.82 9.75
CA VAL A 33 -2.73 8.42 10.95
C VAL A 33 -2.48 9.42 12.07
N ASP A 34 -3.55 9.88 12.71
CA ASP A 34 -3.46 10.86 13.78
C ASP A 34 -2.89 10.26 15.08
N GLY A 35 -1.80 10.86 15.54
CA GLY A 35 -1.09 10.54 16.78
C GLY A 35 -0.43 9.15 16.83
N LEU A 36 0.29 8.88 17.93
CA LEU A 36 1.13 7.68 18.10
C LEU A 36 0.36 6.41 18.51
N ARG A 37 -0.97 6.48 18.58
CA ARG A 37 -1.77 5.32 19.00
C ARG A 37 -1.78 4.22 17.95
N GLY A 38 -1.61 4.54 16.67
CA GLY A 38 -1.50 3.54 15.60
C GLY A 38 -0.27 2.66 15.79
N ASP A 39 0.87 3.28 16.06
CA ASP A 39 2.16 2.66 16.27
C ASP A 39 2.15 1.75 17.49
N LEU A 40 1.65 2.26 18.62
CA LEU A 40 1.57 1.52 19.88
C LEU A 40 0.66 0.30 19.79
N VAL A 41 -0.50 0.44 19.15
CA VAL A 41 -1.47 -0.65 19.00
C VAL A 41 -0.91 -1.71 18.06
N THR A 42 -0.30 -1.33 16.95
CA THR A 42 0.29 -2.28 15.98
C THR A 42 1.43 -3.07 16.62
N ASN A 43 2.32 -2.40 17.37
CA ASN A 43 3.37 -3.06 18.15
C ASN A 43 2.82 -4.10 19.14
N ARG A 44 1.79 -3.73 19.90
CA ARG A 44 1.16 -4.63 20.89
C ARG A 44 0.44 -5.80 20.21
N ALA A 45 -0.26 -5.54 19.11
CA ALA A 45 -0.97 -6.56 18.34
C ALA A 45 -0.01 -7.59 17.75
N ALA A 46 1.10 -7.15 17.15
CA ALA A 46 2.12 -8.04 16.61
C ALA A 46 2.74 -8.92 17.71
N LYS A 47 3.09 -8.33 18.86
CA LYS A 47 3.59 -9.10 20.02
C LYS A 47 2.57 -10.10 20.56
N ALA A 48 1.29 -9.71 20.60
CA ALA A 48 0.21 -10.58 21.07
C ALA A 48 -0.02 -11.77 20.13
N LEU A 49 0.02 -11.54 18.80
CA LEU A 49 -0.08 -12.60 17.80
C LEU A 49 1.06 -13.61 17.95
N VAL A 50 2.29 -13.12 18.03
CA VAL A 50 3.50 -13.96 18.20
C VAL A 50 3.47 -14.74 19.50
N ALA A 51 3.07 -14.08 20.60
CA ALA A 51 2.90 -14.74 21.89
C ALA A 51 1.85 -15.85 21.84
N PHE A 52 0.74 -15.61 21.13
CA PHE A 52 -0.34 -16.57 20.93
C PHE A 52 0.12 -17.79 20.12
N GLU A 53 0.99 -17.59 19.14
CA GLU A 53 1.52 -18.64 18.25
C GLU A 53 2.70 -19.42 18.82
N GLY A 54 3.11 -19.19 20.07
CA GLY A 54 4.21 -19.96 20.66
C GLY A 54 5.60 -19.31 20.56
N ARG A 55 5.73 -18.22 19.80
CA ARG A 55 7.01 -17.61 19.40
C ARG A 55 7.39 -16.43 20.30
N ASP A 56 8.65 -16.00 20.21
CA ASP A 56 9.22 -14.92 21.03
C ASP A 56 9.79 -13.73 20.21
N ARG A 57 9.82 -13.85 18.88
CA ARG A 57 10.28 -12.80 17.97
C ARG A 57 9.22 -12.47 16.94
N VAL A 58 8.94 -11.17 16.81
CA VAL A 58 8.07 -10.62 15.77
C VAL A 58 8.81 -10.60 14.44
N THR A 59 8.13 -11.04 13.38
CA THR A 59 8.60 -10.91 12.00
C THR A 59 7.77 -9.88 11.23
N GLN A 60 8.20 -9.56 10.01
CA GLN A 60 7.48 -8.65 9.13
C GLN A 60 6.09 -9.18 8.75
N GLU A 61 5.96 -10.49 8.53
CA GLU A 61 4.71 -11.16 8.18
C GLU A 61 3.68 -11.06 9.30
N ASP A 62 4.14 -11.07 10.56
CA ASP A 62 3.26 -10.89 11.72
C ASP A 62 2.63 -9.49 11.72
N ILE A 63 3.40 -8.49 11.34
CA ILE A 63 2.93 -7.10 11.24
C ILE A 63 1.93 -6.99 10.08
N GLU A 64 2.23 -7.58 8.92
CA GLU A 64 1.32 -7.61 7.77
C GLU A 64 -0.07 -8.14 8.15
N ARG A 65 -0.10 -9.21 8.96
CA ARG A 65 -1.34 -9.86 9.40
C ARG A 65 -2.19 -8.98 10.32
N VAL A 66 -1.59 -8.10 11.13
CA VAL A 66 -2.30 -7.31 12.14
C VAL A 66 -2.56 -5.86 11.73
N VAL A 67 -1.73 -5.30 10.85
CA VAL A 67 -1.65 -3.85 10.63
C VAL A 67 -2.93 -3.27 10.03
N ALA A 68 -3.59 -3.99 9.13
CA ALA A 68 -4.86 -3.56 8.54
C ALA A 68 -5.97 -3.45 9.60
N PHE A 69 -6.01 -4.37 10.57
CA PHE A 69 -6.98 -4.31 11.67
C PHE A 69 -6.72 -3.13 12.62
N CYS A 70 -5.45 -2.78 12.81
CA CYS A 70 -5.03 -1.71 13.70
C CYS A 70 -5.26 -0.31 13.10
N LEU A 71 -5.11 -0.15 11.78
CA LEU A 71 -5.09 1.16 11.13
C LEU A 71 -6.33 1.51 10.31
N ASN A 72 -7.12 0.55 9.83
CA ASN A 72 -8.28 0.81 8.96
C ASN A 72 -9.22 1.89 9.53
N HIS A 73 -9.61 1.73 10.79
CA HIS A 73 -10.53 2.65 11.48
C HIS A 73 -9.89 3.97 11.93
N ARG A 74 -8.58 4.14 11.73
CA ARG A 74 -7.82 5.35 12.09
C ARG A 74 -7.60 6.26 10.88
N MET A 75 -7.78 5.73 9.68
CA MET A 75 -7.68 6.49 8.45
C MET A 75 -8.98 7.24 8.19
N ARG A 76 -8.85 8.49 7.72
CA ARG A 76 -10.00 9.24 7.21
C ARG A 76 -10.42 8.62 5.87
N LYS A 77 -11.70 8.26 5.76
CA LYS A 77 -12.26 7.69 4.53
C LYS A 77 -12.65 8.83 3.60
N ASP A 78 -12.02 8.90 2.43
CA ASP A 78 -12.50 9.74 1.33
C ASP A 78 -13.66 9.02 0.63
N PRO A 79 -14.86 9.62 0.52
CA PRO A 79 -16.01 9.01 -0.15
C PRO A 79 -15.76 8.70 -1.64
N LEU A 80 -14.77 9.33 -2.27
CA LEU A 80 -14.41 9.10 -3.67
C LEU A 80 -13.29 8.05 -3.84
N ASP A 81 -12.73 7.54 -2.75
CA ASP A 81 -11.67 6.51 -2.84
C ASP A 81 -12.28 5.19 -3.34
N PRO A 82 -11.81 4.64 -4.47
CA PRO A 82 -12.32 3.38 -5.01
C PRO A 82 -11.91 2.16 -4.16
N ILE A 83 -10.97 2.32 -3.21
CA ILE A 83 -10.40 1.22 -2.43
C ILE A 83 -10.72 1.40 -0.94
N ASP A 84 -11.02 0.30 -0.25
CA ASP A 84 -11.17 0.32 1.20
C ASP A 84 -9.85 0.63 1.92
N ASN A 85 -9.93 1.36 3.04
CA ASN A 85 -8.77 1.70 3.87
C ASN A 85 -7.96 0.45 4.27
N GLY A 86 -8.62 -0.66 4.63
CA GLY A 86 -7.94 -1.90 4.99
C GLY A 86 -7.10 -2.48 3.84
N MET A 87 -7.59 -2.37 2.60
CA MET A 87 -6.82 -2.75 1.41
C MET A 87 -5.68 -1.77 1.16
N LYS A 88 -5.92 -0.47 1.32
CA LYS A 88 -4.91 0.59 1.15
C LYS A 88 -3.72 0.40 2.09
N VAL A 89 -3.97 0.07 3.36
CA VAL A 89 -2.93 -0.28 4.35
C VAL A 89 -2.10 -1.47 3.87
N ARG A 90 -2.74 -2.56 3.44
CA ARG A 90 -2.03 -3.78 2.99
C ARG A 90 -1.17 -3.51 1.76
N LEU A 91 -1.70 -2.77 0.78
CA LEU A 91 -0.97 -2.43 -0.44
C LEU A 91 0.26 -1.57 -0.13
N LEU A 92 0.09 -0.56 0.73
CA LEU A 92 1.21 0.31 1.12
C LEU A 92 2.26 -0.47 1.92
N PHE A 93 1.85 -1.32 2.86
CA PHE A 93 2.77 -2.18 3.60
C PHE A 93 3.59 -3.05 2.65
N LYS A 94 2.93 -3.76 1.71
CA LYS A 94 3.62 -4.57 0.70
C LYS A 94 4.59 -3.76 -0.16
N ARG A 95 4.21 -2.56 -0.60
CA ARG A 95 5.11 -1.68 -1.37
C ARG A 95 6.37 -1.32 -0.58
N MET A 96 6.26 -1.14 0.72
CA MET A 96 7.40 -0.78 1.57
C MET A 96 8.31 -1.97 1.85
N THR A 97 7.77 -3.19 1.86
CA THR A 97 8.48 -4.36 2.37
C THR A 97 8.81 -5.42 1.33
N ASP A 98 8.19 -5.39 0.15
CA ASP A 98 8.39 -6.37 -0.92
C ASP A 98 9.11 -5.71 -2.12
N PRO A 99 10.41 -6.00 -2.33
CA PRO A 99 11.17 -5.47 -3.45
C PRO A 99 10.62 -5.88 -4.83
N GLU A 100 9.94 -7.02 -4.94
CA GLU A 100 9.35 -7.43 -6.22
C GLU A 100 8.17 -6.55 -6.60
N VAL A 101 7.38 -6.10 -5.63
CA VAL A 101 6.27 -5.17 -5.88
C VAL A 101 6.81 -3.86 -6.44
N VAL A 102 7.88 -3.32 -5.84
CA VAL A 102 8.52 -2.08 -6.32
C VAL A 102 9.01 -2.25 -7.75
N ARG A 103 9.74 -3.34 -8.06
CA ARG A 103 10.24 -3.60 -9.42
C ARG A 103 9.10 -3.70 -10.44
N ARG A 104 8.02 -4.41 -10.12
CA ARG A 104 6.85 -4.56 -11.01
C ARG A 104 6.14 -3.22 -11.24
N GLU A 105 6.01 -2.39 -10.20
CA GLU A 105 5.44 -1.04 -10.32
C GLU A 105 6.31 -0.13 -11.18
N GLU A 106 7.64 -0.18 -11.03
CA GLU A 106 8.59 0.57 -11.85
C GLU A 106 8.56 0.13 -13.32
N GLU A 107 8.55 -1.18 -13.60
CA GLU A 107 8.42 -1.71 -14.96
C GLU A 107 7.10 -1.30 -15.60
N ALA A 108 5.99 -1.38 -14.86
CA ALA A 108 4.69 -0.95 -15.33
C ALA A 108 4.66 0.55 -15.63
N LYS A 109 5.30 1.37 -14.80
CA LYS A 109 5.44 2.81 -15.01
C LYS A 109 6.24 3.12 -16.28
N ARG A 110 7.38 2.46 -16.48
CA ARG A 110 8.20 2.59 -17.72
C ARG A 110 7.40 2.23 -18.96
N LYS A 111 6.69 1.09 -18.96
CA LYS A 111 5.84 0.65 -20.07
C LYS A 111 4.72 1.66 -20.36
N ARG A 112 4.10 2.25 -19.33
CA ARG A 112 3.08 3.30 -19.48
C ARG A 112 3.65 4.58 -20.10
N GLU A 113 4.80 5.04 -19.61
CA GLU A 113 5.48 6.22 -20.15
C GLU A 113 5.91 6.03 -21.61
N GLU A 114 6.43 4.85 -21.96
CA GLU A 114 6.76 4.49 -23.35
C GLU A 114 5.53 4.44 -24.25
N ALA A 115 4.43 3.85 -23.78
CA ALA A 115 3.17 3.82 -24.51
C ALA A 115 2.61 5.24 -24.72
N GLU A 116 2.69 6.11 -23.71
CA GLU A 116 2.27 7.50 -23.80
C GLU A 116 3.13 8.31 -24.78
N LYS A 117 4.45 8.10 -24.80
CA LYS A 117 5.36 8.70 -25.78
C LYS A 117 5.04 8.24 -27.21
N LYS A 118 4.87 6.93 -27.43
CA LYS A 118 4.46 6.37 -28.74
C LYS A 118 3.09 6.89 -29.21
N ALA A 119 2.14 7.06 -28.29
CA ALA A 119 0.83 7.64 -28.58
C ALA A 119 0.93 9.13 -28.96
N LYS A 120 1.80 9.90 -28.29
CA LYS A 120 2.08 11.31 -28.62
C LYS A 120 2.77 11.46 -29.98
N GLU A 121 3.75 10.62 -30.29
CA GLU A 121 4.48 10.62 -31.58
C GLU A 121 3.57 10.24 -32.76
N SER A 122 2.75 9.19 -32.61
CA SER A 122 1.78 8.78 -33.65
C SER A 122 0.64 9.80 -33.84
N GLY A 123 0.17 10.43 -32.77
CA GLY A 123 -0.82 11.52 -32.83
C GLY A 123 -0.27 12.84 -33.41
N GLN A 124 1.05 13.02 -33.45
CA GLN A 124 1.71 14.18 -34.08
C GLN A 124 2.00 13.90 -35.56
N ALA A 125 2.36 12.67 -35.93
CA ALA A 125 2.47 12.22 -37.32
C ALA A 125 1.12 12.29 -38.07
N ASN A 126 0.00 11.93 -37.42
CA ASN A 126 -1.33 11.98 -38.04
C ASN A 126 -1.90 13.41 -38.14
N ARG A 127 -1.50 14.33 -37.25
CA ARG A 127 -1.84 15.77 -37.36
C ARG A 127 -1.10 16.48 -38.50
N GLY A 128 0.09 16.01 -38.88
CA GLY A 128 0.82 16.46 -40.07
C GLY A 128 0.20 16.00 -41.40
N ALA A 129 -0.65 14.97 -41.39
CA ALA A 129 -1.30 14.42 -42.58
C ALA A 129 -2.68 15.04 -42.90
N MET A 130 -3.33 15.70 -41.93
CA MET A 130 -4.57 16.44 -42.19
C MET A 130 -4.25 17.84 -42.72
N LYS A 131 -4.13 17.98 -44.05
CA LYS A 131 -4.08 19.29 -44.72
C LYS A 131 -5.34 20.11 -44.37
N ALA A 132 -5.14 21.37 -43.98
CA ALA A 132 -6.20 22.37 -43.90
C ALA A 132 -6.89 22.49 -45.28
N GLY A 133 -8.14 22.03 -45.37
CA GLY A 133 -8.93 22.12 -46.62
C GLY A 133 -9.94 21.00 -46.86
N ALA A 134 -9.96 19.91 -46.08
CA ALA A 134 -10.94 18.84 -46.24
C ALA A 134 -12.28 19.13 -45.52
N TRP A 135 -12.89 20.29 -45.77
CA TRP A 135 -14.32 20.49 -45.54
C TRP A 135 -14.99 20.32 -46.90
N GLY A 136 -15.18 19.06 -47.30
CA GLY A 136 -15.99 18.72 -48.47
C GLY A 136 -17.37 19.33 -48.29
N GLY A 137 -17.73 20.22 -49.21
CA GLY A 137 -18.95 21.01 -49.18
C GLY A 137 -20.21 20.16 -48.92
N LEU A 138 -21.12 20.71 -48.12
CA LEU A 138 -22.49 20.25 -48.08
C LEU A 138 -23.08 20.40 -49.49
N PRO A 139 -23.63 19.34 -50.11
CA PRO A 139 -24.43 19.51 -51.30
C PRO A 139 -25.75 20.20 -50.87
N GLY A 140 -25.85 21.48 -51.22
CA GLY A 140 -27.09 22.23 -51.17
C GLY A 140 -27.88 22.08 -52.48
N ARG A 141 -29.20 22.02 -52.31
CA ARG A 141 -30.32 21.91 -53.28
C ARG A 141 -30.71 20.51 -53.77
#